data_AF-A0A520ZJG5-F1
#
_entry.id   AF-A0A520ZJG5-F1
#
_cell.length_a   1.000
_cell.length_b   1.000
_cell.length_c   1.000
_cell.angle_alpha   90.00
_cell.angle_beta   90.00
_cell.angle_gamma   90.00
#
_symmetry.space_group_name_H-M   'P 1'
#
loop_
_entity.id
_entity.type
_entity.pdbx_description
1 polymer ?
#
loop_
_entity_poly.entity_id
_entity_poly.type
_entity_poly.pdbx_seq_one_letter_code
_entity_poly.pdbx_strand_id
1 'polypeptide(L)'
;MTLSTRVGVVIRFEGSMLRQNRTMAMPEQSPDDAPKLPDVGRMAEQWAKTSERSLALMHSFLGKAPTAPAGAEFDHTAIAAFQDLALRLAQNPMALAEAQVDLWKGMVDVWTNTAARMAGVEPSDTPSRKDRRFAGEEWEETVAFDYIKQSYLVVSDWMQNLVSSADGDMDPAAARKVKFLSRQFVSAISPANFIATNPKVLKETVKTGGENLLAGLNNLLADLERGEGQLKISMTDEAAFEVGRNVASTPGKVVFRNRLFELIMYQPSTEKVHKVPILFVPPWINKFYVLDLKPENSLIKWVVDQGHTLFVISWINPDDSLKDVSFADYMRDGVLV
;
A
#
# COMPACT_ATOMS: atom_id res chain seq x y z
N MET A 1 9.65 18.45 -73.94
CA MET A 1 10.28 17.68 -72.85
C MET A 1 11.71 18.18 -72.78
N THR A 2 11.96 19.16 -71.92
CA THR A 2 13.19 19.97 -71.92
C THR A 2 13.75 19.89 -70.51
N LEU A 3 14.84 19.14 -70.31
CA LEU A 3 15.46 18.97 -69.00
C LEU A 3 16.74 19.81 -68.95
N SER A 4 16.75 20.72 -67.97
CA SER A 4 17.70 21.81 -67.80
C SER A 4 18.61 21.52 -66.61
N THR A 5 19.91 21.51 -66.94
CA THR A 5 21.03 22.13 -66.20
C THR A 5 21.75 21.37 -65.09
N ARG A 6 23.03 21.12 -65.43
CA ARG A 6 24.22 20.71 -64.67
C ARG A 6 24.75 21.82 -63.73
N VAL A 7 25.43 21.42 -62.65
CA VAL A 7 26.75 21.90 -62.15
C VAL A 7 27.29 20.76 -61.24
N GLY A 8 28.55 20.29 -61.18
CA GLY A 8 29.81 20.66 -61.82
C GLY A 8 30.97 20.77 -60.79
N VAL A 9 31.79 19.70 -60.66
CA VAL A 9 33.25 19.67 -60.30
C VAL A 9 33.60 20.04 -58.81
N VAL A 10 34.56 19.49 -58.05
CA VAL A 10 35.96 19.05 -58.27
C VAL A 10 36.42 18.05 -57.20
N ILE A 11 37.18 17.03 -57.62
CA ILE A 11 37.98 16.12 -56.78
C ILE A 11 39.42 16.67 -56.67
N ARG A 12 40.02 16.63 -55.47
CA ARG A 12 41.49 16.65 -55.31
C ARG A 12 41.87 15.63 -54.22
N PHE A 13 42.65 14.63 -54.61
CA PHE A 13 43.26 13.63 -53.72
C PHE A 13 44.72 14.02 -53.46
N GLU A 14 45.15 14.00 -52.20
CA GLU A 14 46.56 13.84 -51.83
C GLU A 14 46.67 12.89 -50.62
N GLY A 15 47.38 11.77 -50.85
CA GLY A 15 48.54 11.40 -50.05
C GLY A 15 48.36 10.95 -48.59
N SER A 16 48.16 9.64 -48.44
CA SER A 16 48.94 8.72 -47.58
C SER A 16 48.87 8.77 -46.04
N MET A 17 48.56 7.58 -45.51
CA MET A 17 49.11 6.94 -44.31
C MET A 17 49.13 7.72 -42.99
N LEU A 18 48.23 7.34 -42.07
CA LEU A 18 48.57 6.49 -40.90
C LEU A 18 47.31 6.26 -40.05
N ARG A 19 47.22 5.05 -39.51
CA ARG A 19 46.10 4.53 -38.71
C ARG A 19 45.78 5.42 -37.50
N GLN A 20 44.51 5.72 -37.25
CA GLN A 20 44.02 6.05 -35.92
C GLN A 20 42.77 5.24 -35.60
N ASN A 21 42.96 4.23 -34.75
CA ASN A 21 41.89 3.65 -33.93
C ASN A 21 41.27 4.78 -33.12
N ARG A 22 40.03 5.15 -33.44
CA ARG A 22 39.22 6.02 -32.57
C ARG A 22 38.57 5.12 -31.53
N THR A 23 39.32 4.82 -30.47
CA THR A 23 38.75 4.30 -29.22
C THR A 23 37.71 5.31 -28.75
N MET A 24 36.46 4.87 -28.63
CA MET A 24 35.39 5.62 -27.97
C MET A 24 35.85 5.79 -26.52
N ALA A 25 36.33 6.98 -26.16
CA ALA A 25 36.70 7.29 -24.79
C ALA A 25 35.41 7.25 -23.96
N MET A 26 35.29 6.27 -23.08
CA MET A 26 34.33 6.33 -21.99
C MET A 26 34.63 7.59 -21.17
N PRO A 27 33.61 8.34 -20.69
CA PRO A 27 33.86 9.42 -19.77
C PRO A 27 34.61 8.86 -18.55
N GLU A 28 35.79 9.42 -18.25
CA GLU A 28 36.50 9.15 -17.00
C GLU A 28 35.54 9.48 -15.85
N GLN A 29 35.06 8.44 -15.17
CA GLN A 29 34.42 8.61 -13.87
C GLN A 29 35.47 9.18 -12.93
N SER A 30 35.19 10.37 -12.39
CA SER A 30 36.00 10.96 -11.32
C SER A 30 36.13 9.95 -10.16
N PRO A 31 37.28 9.87 -9.47
CA PRO A 31 37.50 8.93 -8.36
C PRO A 31 36.52 9.09 -7.18
N ASP A 32 35.69 10.13 -7.20
CA ASP A 32 34.74 10.53 -6.15
C ASP A 32 33.31 9.96 -6.35
N ASP A 33 33.05 9.26 -7.46
CA ASP A 33 31.76 8.60 -7.74
C ASP A 33 31.71 7.13 -7.29
N ALA A 34 32.67 6.68 -6.50
CA ALA A 34 32.58 5.39 -5.82
C ALA A 34 31.44 5.43 -4.79
N PRO A 35 30.55 4.41 -4.71
CA PRO A 35 29.55 4.35 -3.65
C PRO A 35 30.28 4.43 -2.31
N LYS A 36 30.05 5.52 -1.57
CA LYS A 36 30.65 5.71 -0.24
C LYS A 36 30.26 4.53 0.61
N LEU A 37 31.24 3.70 0.97
CA LEU A 37 31.06 2.62 1.92
C LEU A 37 30.48 3.24 3.21
N PRO A 38 29.41 2.67 3.79
CA PRO A 38 28.80 3.21 4.98
C PRO A 38 29.83 3.35 6.10
N ASP A 39 29.76 4.44 6.87
CA ASP A 39 30.60 4.65 8.03
C ASP A 39 30.32 3.56 9.07
N VAL A 40 31.18 2.54 9.09
CA VAL A 40 31.04 1.35 9.93
C VAL A 40 30.96 1.72 11.42
N GLY A 41 31.63 2.80 11.85
CA GLY A 41 31.61 3.27 13.24
C GLY A 41 30.25 3.86 13.62
N ARG A 42 29.74 4.78 12.81
CA ARG A 42 28.40 5.36 13.00
C ARG A 42 27.30 4.30 12.90
N MET A 43 27.44 3.35 11.98
CA MET A 43 26.50 2.26 11.82
C MET A 43 26.49 1.36 13.05
N ALA A 44 27.67 0.99 13.58
CA ALA A 44 27.77 0.19 14.81
C ALA A 44 27.12 0.88 16.02
N GLU A 45 27.29 2.20 16.16
CA GLU A 45 26.64 2.98 17.22
C GLU A 45 25.11 2.97 17.07
N GLN A 46 24.59 3.17 15.85
CA GLN A 46 23.16 3.10 15.57
C GLN A 46 22.58 1.71 15.83
N TRP A 47 23.30 0.65 15.47
CA TRP A 47 22.92 -0.73 15.77
C TRP A 47 22.87 -0.99 17.28
N ALA A 48 23.87 -0.54 18.03
CA ALA A 48 23.90 -0.70 19.48
C ALA A 48 22.71 0.00 20.16
N LYS A 49 22.47 1.27 19.81
CA LYS A 49 21.35 2.05 20.34
C LYS A 49 19.98 1.45 19.99
N THR A 50 19.83 0.99 18.75
CA THR A 50 18.57 0.36 18.28
C THR A 50 18.35 -0.98 18.96
N SER A 51 19.41 -1.75 19.24
CA SER A 51 19.33 -3.04 19.93
C SER A 51 18.89 -2.89 21.38
N GLU A 52 19.42 -1.90 22.10
CA GLU A 52 19.01 -1.60 23.47
C GLU A 52 17.53 -1.20 23.54
N ARG A 53 17.10 -0.28 22.66
CA ARG A 53 15.69 0.14 22.52
C ARG A 53 14.78 -1.04 22.16
N SER A 54 15.23 -1.91 21.25
CA SER A 54 14.50 -3.12 20.83
C SER A 54 14.27 -4.07 22.01
N LEU A 55 15.30 -4.35 22.81
CA LEU A 55 15.18 -5.26 23.96
C LEU A 55 14.20 -4.71 25.02
N ALA A 56 14.26 -3.41 25.31
CA ALA A 56 13.35 -2.78 26.27
C ALA A 56 11.88 -2.87 25.82
N LEU A 57 11.61 -2.64 24.54
CA LEU A 57 10.26 -2.70 23.96
C LEU A 57 9.77 -4.12 23.73
N MET A 58 10.65 -5.06 23.38
CA MET A 58 10.31 -6.48 23.32
C MET A 58 9.91 -6.99 24.70
N HIS A 59 10.60 -6.57 25.77
CA HIS A 59 10.24 -6.94 27.14
C HIS A 59 8.85 -6.38 27.52
N SER A 60 8.53 -5.14 27.14
CA SER A 60 7.19 -4.57 27.39
C SER A 60 6.10 -5.24 26.55
N PHE A 61 6.39 -5.57 25.28
CA PHE A 61 5.49 -6.29 24.38
C PHE A 61 5.25 -7.75 24.80
N LEU A 62 6.26 -8.45 25.31
CA LEU A 62 6.11 -9.83 25.79
C LEU A 62 5.48 -9.88 27.19
N GLY A 63 5.77 -8.89 28.04
CA GLY A 63 5.19 -8.76 29.38
C GLY A 63 3.71 -8.38 29.37
N LYS A 64 3.28 -7.66 28.33
CA LYS A 64 1.87 -7.42 28.02
C LYS A 64 1.44 -8.49 27.03
N ALA A 65 0.81 -9.58 27.49
CA ALA A 65 0.23 -10.57 26.57
C ALA A 65 -0.48 -9.82 25.44
N PRO A 66 -0.20 -10.12 24.15
CA PRO A 66 -0.86 -9.42 23.06
C PRO A 66 -2.35 -9.63 23.28
N THR A 67 -3.02 -8.61 23.81
CA THR A 67 -4.48 -8.60 23.84
C THR A 67 -4.82 -8.66 22.39
N ALA A 68 -5.36 -9.82 21.97
CA ALA A 68 -5.86 -10.01 20.64
C ALA A 68 -6.64 -8.73 20.30
N PRO A 69 -6.30 -8.03 19.20
CA PRO A 69 -6.99 -6.78 18.86
C PRO A 69 -8.49 -7.03 18.98
N ALA A 70 -9.26 -6.12 19.58
CA ALA A 70 -10.68 -6.34 19.83
C ALA A 70 -11.36 -6.89 18.55
N GLY A 71 -11.79 -8.15 18.57
CA GLY A 71 -12.28 -8.90 17.39
C GLY A 71 -11.38 -10.03 16.86
N ALA A 72 -10.19 -10.25 17.40
CA ALA A 72 -9.31 -11.38 17.09
C ALA A 72 -9.55 -12.60 18.01
N GLU A 73 -10.81 -12.85 18.35
CA GLU A 73 -11.21 -14.20 18.69
C GLU A 73 -11.03 -15.06 17.44
N PHE A 74 -10.33 -16.19 17.57
CA PHE A 74 -10.32 -17.18 16.48
C PHE A 74 -11.77 -17.58 16.23
N ASP A 75 -12.34 -17.11 15.12
CA ASP A 75 -13.73 -17.38 14.77
C ASP A 75 -13.90 -18.90 14.65
N HIS A 76 -14.53 -19.54 15.64
CA HIS A 76 -14.76 -20.99 15.66
C HIS A 76 -15.54 -21.45 14.42
N THR A 77 -16.33 -20.56 13.82
CA THR A 77 -17.07 -20.88 12.59
C THR A 77 -16.16 -20.93 11.36
N ALA A 78 -14.98 -20.30 11.39
CA ALA A 78 -13.96 -20.45 10.36
C ALA A 78 -13.39 -21.88 10.34
N ILE A 79 -13.10 -22.45 11.52
CA ILE A 79 -12.63 -23.83 11.65
C ILE A 79 -13.67 -24.80 11.07
N ALA A 80 -14.95 -24.62 11.44
CA ALA A 80 -16.03 -25.43 10.90
C ALA A 80 -16.16 -25.30 9.37
N ALA A 81 -16.01 -24.09 8.83
CA ALA A 81 -16.07 -23.86 7.38
C ALA A 81 -14.91 -24.55 6.63
N PHE A 82 -13.69 -24.57 7.19
CA PHE A 82 -12.57 -25.31 6.62
C PHE A 82 -12.72 -26.83 6.75
N GLN A 83 -13.35 -27.32 7.83
CA GLN A 83 -13.69 -28.75 7.95
C GLN A 83 -14.71 -29.17 6.89
N ASP A 84 -15.74 -28.35 6.66
CA ASP A 84 -16.73 -28.59 5.59
C ASP A 84 -16.07 -28.59 4.20
N LEU A 85 -15.18 -27.62 3.93
CA LEU A 85 -14.37 -27.62 2.71
C LEU A 85 -13.59 -28.94 2.56
N ALA A 86 -12.88 -29.36 3.61
CA ALA A 86 -12.05 -30.56 3.58
C ALA A 86 -12.87 -31.83 3.31
N LEU A 87 -14.05 -31.96 3.92
CA LEU A 87 -14.97 -33.08 3.69
C LEU A 87 -15.45 -33.11 2.24
N ARG A 88 -15.79 -31.96 1.66
CA ARG A 88 -16.26 -31.85 0.27
C ARG A 88 -15.18 -32.17 -0.74
N LEU A 89 -13.97 -31.68 -0.50
CA LEU A 89 -12.81 -32.04 -1.30
C LEU A 89 -12.55 -33.55 -1.24
N ALA A 90 -12.62 -34.16 -0.05
CA ALA A 90 -12.46 -35.61 0.11
C ALA A 90 -13.55 -36.42 -0.60
N GLN A 91 -14.77 -35.88 -0.71
CA GLN A 91 -15.87 -36.50 -1.44
C GLN A 91 -15.77 -36.36 -2.97
N ASN A 92 -14.89 -35.48 -3.46
CA ASN A 92 -14.63 -35.27 -4.88
C ASN A 92 -13.16 -35.59 -5.26
N PRO A 93 -12.77 -36.88 -5.24
CA PRO A 93 -11.39 -37.29 -5.53
C PRO A 93 -10.96 -36.97 -6.97
N MET A 94 -11.90 -36.88 -7.91
CA MET A 94 -11.59 -36.52 -9.29
C MET A 94 -11.18 -35.04 -9.40
N ALA A 95 -11.93 -34.12 -8.77
CA ALA A 95 -11.57 -32.70 -8.76
C ALA A 95 -10.22 -32.46 -8.05
N LEU A 96 -9.91 -33.23 -7.00
CA LEU A 96 -8.58 -33.20 -6.37
C LEU A 96 -7.48 -33.67 -7.31
N ALA A 97 -7.71 -34.75 -8.07
CA ALA A 97 -6.74 -35.26 -9.05
C ALA A 97 -6.52 -34.25 -10.20
N GLU A 98 -7.59 -33.64 -10.73
CA GLU A 98 -7.51 -32.59 -11.74
C GLU A 98 -6.74 -31.38 -11.23
N ALA A 99 -7.07 -30.88 -10.03
CA ALA A 99 -6.34 -29.78 -9.40
C ALA A 99 -4.85 -30.11 -9.20
N GLN A 100 -4.51 -31.34 -8.83
CA GLN A 100 -3.13 -31.78 -8.70
C GLN A 100 -2.40 -31.77 -10.05
N VAL A 101 -3.05 -32.25 -11.11
CA VAL A 101 -2.50 -32.24 -12.47
C VAL A 101 -2.27 -30.80 -12.94
N ASP A 102 -3.21 -29.89 -12.66
CA ASP A 102 -3.09 -28.48 -13.04
C ASP A 102 -1.94 -27.78 -12.31
N LEU A 103 -1.74 -28.07 -11.01
CA LEU A 103 -0.57 -27.58 -10.27
C LEU A 103 0.74 -28.08 -10.90
N TRP A 104 0.79 -29.38 -11.23
CA TRP A 104 1.97 -29.98 -11.87
C TRP A 104 2.28 -29.34 -13.22
N LYS A 105 1.27 -29.15 -14.08
CA LYS A 105 1.42 -28.48 -15.37
C LYS A 105 1.95 -27.05 -15.18
N GLY A 106 1.33 -26.27 -14.29
CA GLY A 106 1.76 -24.91 -14.01
C GLY A 106 3.22 -24.84 -13.52
N MET A 107 3.63 -25.75 -12.63
CA MET A 107 5.03 -25.78 -12.16
C MET A 107 6.01 -26.24 -13.25
N VAL A 108 5.62 -27.16 -14.13
CA VAL A 108 6.41 -27.52 -15.31
C VAL A 108 6.56 -26.34 -16.24
N ASP A 109 5.49 -25.56 -16.49
CA ASP A 109 5.54 -24.36 -17.31
C ASP A 109 6.49 -23.30 -16.71
N VAL A 110 6.46 -23.11 -15.39
CA VAL A 110 7.43 -22.24 -14.70
C VAL A 110 8.85 -22.73 -14.92
N TRP A 111 9.11 -24.02 -14.76
CA TRP A 111 10.44 -24.60 -14.94
C TRP A 111 10.93 -24.51 -16.39
N THR A 112 10.09 -24.83 -17.37
CA THR A 112 10.45 -24.77 -18.80
C THR A 112 10.70 -23.32 -19.25
N ASN A 113 9.87 -22.37 -18.83
CA ASN A 113 10.07 -20.95 -19.12
C ASN A 113 11.34 -20.42 -18.44
N THR A 114 11.61 -20.81 -17.19
CA THR A 114 12.86 -20.44 -16.51
C THR A 114 14.07 -21.00 -17.24
N ALA A 115 14.02 -22.26 -17.69
CA ALA A 115 15.09 -22.88 -18.48
C ALA A 115 15.31 -22.18 -19.83
N ALA A 116 14.23 -21.82 -20.53
CA ALA A 116 14.28 -21.06 -21.78
C ALA A 116 14.96 -19.70 -21.58
N ARG A 117 14.59 -18.96 -20.51
CA ARG A 117 15.22 -17.68 -20.17
C ARG A 117 16.71 -17.82 -19.87
N MET A 118 17.12 -18.86 -19.13
CA MET A 118 18.54 -19.13 -18.87
C MET A 118 19.31 -19.49 -20.15
N ALA A 119 18.65 -20.10 -21.14
CA ALA A 119 19.22 -20.39 -22.45
C ALA A 119 19.18 -19.19 -23.43
N GLY A 120 18.68 -18.03 -23.00
CA GLY A 120 18.54 -16.84 -23.85
C GLY A 120 17.44 -16.94 -24.91
N VAL A 121 16.49 -17.86 -24.73
CA VAL A 121 15.32 -18.03 -25.59
C VAL A 121 14.14 -17.27 -24.98
N GLU A 122 13.32 -16.62 -25.83
CA GLU A 122 12.11 -15.97 -25.32
C GLU A 122 11.16 -17.00 -24.71
N PRO A 123 10.73 -16.80 -23.45
CA PRO A 123 9.80 -17.71 -22.79
C PRO A 123 8.41 -17.60 -23.43
N SER A 124 7.62 -18.66 -23.29
CA SER A 124 6.21 -18.60 -23.67
C SER A 124 5.45 -17.72 -22.69
N ASP A 125 4.48 -16.95 -23.19
CA ASP A 125 3.54 -16.21 -22.34
C ASP A 125 2.88 -17.16 -21.35
N THR A 126 3.19 -17.00 -20.05
CA THR A 126 2.48 -17.70 -18.98
C THR A 126 1.30 -16.83 -18.57
N PRO A 127 0.04 -17.25 -18.82
CA PRO A 127 -1.11 -16.48 -18.39
C PRO A 127 -1.19 -16.56 -16.87
N SER A 128 -0.66 -15.54 -16.20
CA SER A 128 -0.75 -15.39 -14.75
C SER A 128 -1.47 -14.09 -14.39
N ARG A 129 -2.12 -14.11 -13.23
CA ARG A 129 -2.81 -12.93 -12.71
C ARG A 129 -1.82 -11.79 -12.48
N LYS A 130 -2.12 -10.60 -13.01
CA LYS A 130 -1.36 -9.38 -12.67
C LYS A 130 -1.52 -9.06 -11.18
N ASP A 131 -0.42 -9.17 -10.44
CA ASP A 131 -0.36 -8.81 -9.03
C ASP A 131 0.56 -7.61 -8.83
N ARG A 132 0.00 -6.53 -8.27
CA ARG A 132 0.70 -5.25 -8.08
C ARG A 132 1.95 -5.38 -7.20
N ARG A 133 2.05 -6.41 -6.36
CA ARG A 133 3.24 -6.67 -5.52
C ARG A 133 4.49 -6.97 -6.34
N PHE A 134 4.31 -7.47 -7.57
CA PHE A 134 5.40 -7.85 -8.47
C PHE A 134 5.59 -6.87 -9.62
N ALA A 135 5.12 -5.63 -9.49
CA ALA A 135 5.18 -4.63 -10.55
C ALA A 135 6.58 -4.04 -10.81
N GLY A 136 7.56 -4.29 -9.92
CA GLY A 136 8.93 -3.80 -10.10
C GLY A 136 9.71 -4.63 -11.12
N GLU A 137 10.52 -3.98 -11.94
CA GLU A 137 11.35 -4.61 -12.98
C GLU A 137 12.30 -5.67 -12.39
N GLU A 138 12.73 -5.49 -11.14
CA GLU A 138 13.64 -6.44 -10.48
C GLU A 138 13.06 -7.85 -10.30
N TRP A 139 11.73 -7.98 -10.34
CA TRP A 139 11.03 -9.27 -10.32
C TRP A 139 11.08 -10.01 -11.66
N GLU A 140 11.49 -9.34 -12.73
CA GLU A 140 11.60 -9.91 -14.08
C GLU A 140 13.04 -10.00 -14.55
N GLU A 141 13.89 -9.04 -14.19
CA GLU A 141 15.31 -9.00 -14.60
C GLU A 141 16.12 -10.21 -14.11
N THR A 142 15.90 -10.64 -12.87
CA THR A 142 16.65 -11.75 -12.29
C THR A 142 15.86 -13.04 -12.38
N VAL A 143 16.42 -14.04 -13.04
CA VAL A 143 15.80 -15.37 -13.25
C VAL A 143 15.32 -15.99 -11.93
N ALA A 144 16.08 -15.87 -10.84
CA ALA A 144 15.70 -16.43 -9.53
C ALA A 144 14.43 -15.77 -8.94
N PHE A 145 14.31 -14.44 -9.02
CA PHE A 145 13.13 -13.74 -8.49
C PHE A 145 11.90 -13.96 -9.37
N ASP A 146 12.08 -14.05 -10.69
CA ASP A 146 11.01 -14.42 -11.60
C ASP A 146 10.50 -15.84 -11.32
N TYR A 147 11.40 -16.82 -11.14
CA TYR A 147 11.02 -18.18 -10.76
C TYR A 147 10.21 -18.22 -9.46
N ILE A 148 10.66 -17.52 -8.41
CA ILE A 148 9.95 -17.45 -7.12
C ILE A 148 8.56 -16.80 -7.30
N LYS A 149 8.48 -15.69 -8.04
CA LYS A 149 7.23 -15.01 -8.35
C LYS A 149 6.26 -15.93 -9.08
N GLN A 150 6.69 -16.55 -10.18
CA GLN A 150 5.83 -17.38 -11.02
C GLN A 150 5.37 -18.64 -10.27
N SER A 151 6.26 -19.27 -9.49
CA SER A 151 5.91 -20.40 -8.62
C SER A 151 4.82 -20.01 -7.61
N TYR A 152 4.94 -18.83 -6.99
CA TYR A 152 3.93 -18.30 -6.09
C TYR A 152 2.59 -18.03 -6.79
N LEU A 153 2.61 -17.44 -7.98
CA LEU A 153 1.38 -17.14 -8.74
C LEU A 153 0.64 -18.43 -9.12
N VAL A 154 1.36 -19.46 -9.58
CA VAL A 154 0.79 -20.78 -9.88
C VAL A 154 0.13 -21.38 -8.63
N VAL A 155 0.82 -21.40 -7.49
CA VAL A 155 0.27 -21.95 -6.23
C VAL A 155 -0.92 -21.12 -5.74
N SER A 156 -0.86 -19.80 -5.86
CA SER A 156 -1.93 -18.88 -5.49
C SER A 156 -3.20 -19.13 -6.31
N ASP A 157 -3.07 -19.26 -7.63
CA ASP A 157 -4.20 -19.49 -8.53
C ASP A 157 -4.74 -20.91 -8.36
N TRP A 158 -3.87 -21.91 -8.21
CA TRP A 158 -4.26 -23.28 -7.87
C TRP A 158 -5.10 -23.33 -6.59
N MET A 159 -4.65 -22.70 -5.50
CA MET A 159 -5.37 -22.74 -4.23
C MET A 159 -6.71 -21.99 -4.29
N GLN A 160 -6.78 -20.88 -5.03
CA GLN A 160 -8.04 -20.16 -5.25
C GLN A 160 -9.04 -20.96 -6.10
N ASN A 161 -8.55 -21.66 -7.13
CA ASN A 161 -9.38 -22.50 -7.99
C ASN A 161 -9.89 -23.73 -7.23
N LEU A 162 -9.05 -24.37 -6.42
CA LEU A 162 -9.41 -25.50 -5.57
C LEU A 162 -10.50 -25.15 -4.55
N VAL A 163 -10.38 -23.98 -3.90
CA VAL A 163 -11.42 -23.50 -2.99
C VAL A 163 -12.71 -23.18 -3.74
N SER A 164 -12.62 -22.64 -4.95
CA SER A 164 -13.79 -22.27 -5.75
C SER A 164 -14.53 -23.46 -6.33
N SER A 165 -13.84 -24.57 -6.64
CA SER A 165 -14.47 -25.79 -7.16
C SER A 165 -15.30 -26.54 -6.11
N ALA A 166 -14.99 -26.37 -4.83
CA ALA A 166 -15.71 -27.00 -3.71
C ALA A 166 -16.87 -26.14 -3.14
N ASP A 167 -17.05 -24.92 -3.64
CA ASP A 167 -17.95 -23.90 -3.09
C ASP A 167 -19.44 -24.14 -3.37
N GLY A 168 -19.76 -24.84 -4.48
CA GLY A 168 -21.11 -24.86 -5.06
C GLY A 168 -22.22 -25.40 -4.16
N ASP A 169 -21.87 -26.29 -3.23
CA ASP A 169 -22.81 -26.94 -2.31
C ASP A 169 -22.64 -26.46 -0.86
N MET A 170 -21.78 -25.47 -0.61
CA MET A 170 -21.52 -24.91 0.72
C MET A 170 -22.58 -23.88 1.12
N ASP A 171 -22.77 -23.69 2.43
CA ASP A 171 -23.50 -22.53 2.91
C ASP A 171 -22.82 -21.24 2.42
N PRO A 172 -23.56 -20.26 1.84
CA PRO A 172 -22.98 -19.05 1.27
C PRO A 172 -22.13 -18.21 2.23
N ALA A 173 -22.40 -18.25 3.54
CA ALA A 173 -21.58 -17.53 4.51
C ALA A 173 -20.28 -18.29 4.80
N ALA A 174 -20.32 -19.61 4.94
CA ALA A 174 -19.14 -20.46 5.09
C ALA A 174 -18.21 -20.37 3.86
N ALA A 175 -18.78 -20.49 2.67
CA ALA A 175 -18.15 -20.24 1.37
C ALA A 175 -17.32 -18.94 1.33
N ARG A 176 -17.94 -17.82 1.70
CA ARG A 176 -17.28 -16.50 1.76
C ARG A 176 -16.14 -16.48 2.76
N LYS A 177 -16.29 -17.10 3.93
CA LYS A 177 -15.24 -17.16 4.96
C LYS A 177 -14.03 -17.94 4.48
N VAL A 178 -14.23 -19.12 3.90
CA VAL A 178 -13.15 -19.94 3.36
C VAL A 178 -12.41 -19.20 2.27
N LYS A 179 -13.12 -18.63 1.28
CA LYS A 179 -12.48 -17.82 0.22
C LYS A 179 -11.69 -16.65 0.77
N PHE A 180 -12.25 -15.94 1.75
CA PHE A 180 -11.57 -14.81 2.40
C PHE A 180 -10.28 -15.26 3.10
N LEU A 181 -10.37 -16.26 3.97
CA LEU A 181 -9.23 -16.73 4.78
C LEU A 181 -8.16 -17.42 3.92
N SER A 182 -8.55 -18.19 2.89
CA SER A 182 -7.60 -18.74 1.93
C SER A 182 -6.86 -17.65 1.17
N ARG A 183 -7.55 -16.58 0.75
CA ARG A 183 -6.88 -15.42 0.15
C ARG A 183 -5.92 -14.75 1.14
N GLN A 184 -6.30 -14.60 2.42
CA GLN A 184 -5.40 -14.06 3.45
C GLN A 184 -4.16 -14.93 3.64
N PHE A 185 -4.34 -16.25 3.73
CA PHE A 185 -3.24 -17.21 3.86
C PHE A 185 -2.28 -17.15 2.66
N VAL A 186 -2.79 -17.23 1.43
CA VAL A 186 -1.99 -17.09 0.21
C VAL A 186 -1.27 -15.74 0.19
N SER A 187 -1.95 -14.67 0.59
CA SER A 187 -1.35 -13.34 0.63
C SER A 187 -0.24 -13.22 1.69
N ALA A 188 -0.35 -13.93 2.81
CA ALA A 188 0.62 -13.93 3.90
C ALA A 188 1.92 -14.65 3.53
N ILE A 189 1.84 -15.74 2.75
CA ILE A 189 3.02 -16.50 2.28
C ILE A 189 3.69 -15.90 1.04
N SER A 190 3.21 -14.75 0.56
CA SER A 190 3.78 -14.07 -0.60
C SER A 190 5.28 -13.78 -0.42
N PRO A 191 6.12 -14.06 -1.43
CA PRO A 191 7.56 -13.80 -1.35
C PRO A 191 7.90 -12.32 -1.21
N ALA A 192 6.99 -11.42 -1.61
CA ALA A 192 7.15 -9.98 -1.40
C ALA A 192 7.15 -9.58 0.10
N ASN A 193 6.66 -10.43 1.00
CA ASN A 193 6.54 -10.14 2.43
C ASN A 193 7.83 -10.40 3.21
N PHE A 194 8.81 -11.10 2.63
CA PHE A 194 10.03 -11.50 3.32
C PHE A 194 11.25 -10.80 2.75
N ILE A 195 12.13 -10.31 3.63
CA ILE A 195 13.38 -9.63 3.27
C ILE A 195 14.23 -10.49 2.32
N ALA A 196 14.35 -11.79 2.61
CA ALA A 196 15.20 -12.71 1.86
C ALA A 196 14.72 -13.00 0.43
N THR A 197 13.45 -12.74 0.12
CA THR A 197 12.84 -13.05 -1.19
C THR A 197 12.32 -11.82 -1.92
N ASN A 198 12.46 -10.62 -1.33
CA ASN A 198 12.03 -9.38 -1.93
C ASN A 198 13.22 -8.65 -2.61
N PRO A 199 13.27 -8.61 -3.95
CA PRO A 199 14.40 -8.03 -4.67
C PRO A 199 14.60 -6.55 -4.40
N LYS A 200 13.52 -5.79 -4.20
CA LYS A 200 13.59 -4.36 -3.90
C LYS A 200 14.24 -4.11 -2.54
N VAL A 201 13.90 -4.93 -1.53
CA VAL A 201 14.51 -4.83 -0.21
C VAL A 201 15.98 -5.21 -0.27
N LEU A 202 16.33 -6.32 -0.92
CA LEU A 202 17.71 -6.77 -1.06
C LEU A 202 18.58 -5.74 -1.79
N LYS A 203 18.09 -5.21 -2.92
CA LYS A 203 18.78 -4.18 -3.71
C LYS A 203 19.01 -2.91 -2.90
N GLU A 204 18.00 -2.44 -2.19
CA GLU A 204 18.14 -1.26 -1.33
C GLU A 204 19.06 -1.53 -0.15
N THR A 205 19.00 -2.72 0.47
CA THR A 205 19.89 -3.12 1.56
C THR A 205 21.35 -3.14 1.14
N VAL A 206 21.67 -3.65 -0.06
CA VAL A 206 23.03 -3.58 -0.60
C VAL A 206 23.42 -2.12 -0.86
N LYS A 207 22.54 -1.33 -1.49
CA LYS A 207 22.80 0.07 -1.83
C LYS A 207 23.05 0.96 -0.61
N THR A 208 22.28 0.77 0.46
CA THR A 208 22.38 1.56 1.70
C THR A 208 23.25 0.89 2.76
N GLY A 209 23.92 -0.23 2.45
CA GLY A 209 24.64 -1.05 3.43
C GLY A 209 23.81 -1.46 4.66
N GLY A 210 22.50 -1.62 4.51
CA GLY A 210 21.58 -2.03 5.59
C GLY A 210 20.88 -0.89 6.35
N GLU A 211 21.17 0.38 6.06
CA GLU A 211 20.45 1.51 6.69
C GLU A 211 18.92 1.46 6.50
N ASN A 212 18.43 0.93 5.37
CA ASN A 212 16.99 0.75 5.13
C ASN A 212 16.32 -0.17 6.17
N LEU A 213 17.01 -1.23 6.62
CA LEU A 213 16.52 -2.16 7.63
C LEU A 213 16.52 -1.51 9.01
N LEU A 214 17.56 -0.73 9.33
CA LEU A 214 17.63 0.06 10.56
C LEU A 214 16.51 1.09 10.63
N ALA A 215 16.23 1.79 9.52
CA ALA A 215 15.12 2.73 9.44
C ALA A 215 13.77 2.02 9.63
N GLY A 216 13.56 0.87 8.98
CA GLY A 216 12.36 0.05 9.14
C GLY A 216 12.15 -0.43 10.57
N LEU A 217 13.22 -0.89 11.24
CA LEU A 217 13.17 -1.29 12.65
C LEU A 217 12.83 -0.10 13.55
N ASN A 218 13.44 1.07 13.33
CA ASN A 218 13.12 2.27 14.11
C ASN A 218 11.65 2.70 13.97
N ASN A 219 11.05 2.54 12.79
CA ASN A 219 9.62 2.77 12.57
C ASN A 219 8.76 1.76 13.37
N LEU A 220 9.11 0.47 13.33
CA LEU A 220 8.42 -0.57 14.10
C LEU A 220 8.48 -0.28 15.63
N LEU A 221 9.65 0.10 16.13
CA LEU A 221 9.83 0.45 17.54
C LEU A 221 9.03 1.69 17.93
N ALA A 222 8.97 2.72 17.07
CA ALA A 222 8.14 3.90 17.30
C ALA A 222 6.64 3.57 17.33
N ASP A 223 6.19 2.64 16.48
CA ASP A 223 4.80 2.18 16.47
C ASP A 223 4.43 1.38 17.73
N LEU A 224 5.37 0.59 18.26
CA LEU A 224 5.23 -0.12 19.54
C LEU A 224 5.22 0.83 20.74
N GLU A 225 6.09 1.83 20.75
CA GLU A 225 6.11 2.87 21.79
C GLU A 225 4.78 3.63 21.82
N ARG A 226 4.26 4.02 20.65
CA ARG A 226 2.99 4.75 20.52
C ARG A 226 1.80 3.95 21.01
N GLY A 227 1.81 2.63 20.84
CA GLY A 227 0.77 1.75 21.37
C GLY A 227 1.07 1.22 22.77
N GLU A 228 2.05 1.78 23.48
CA GLU A 228 2.45 1.36 24.83
C GLU A 228 2.73 -0.15 24.94
N GLY A 229 3.41 -0.73 23.94
CA GLY A 229 3.63 -2.18 23.87
C GLY A 229 2.57 -2.95 23.09
N GLN A 230 1.62 -2.27 22.45
CA GLN A 230 0.81 -2.82 21.36
C GLN A 230 1.25 -2.19 20.04
N LEU A 231 1.12 -2.95 18.93
CA LEU A 231 1.49 -2.43 17.62
C LEU A 231 0.43 -1.43 17.13
N LYS A 232 0.70 -0.12 17.28
CA LYS A 232 -0.16 0.96 16.78
C LYS A 232 0.48 1.58 15.54
N ILE A 233 0.20 0.97 14.38
CA ILE A 233 0.77 1.37 13.08
C ILE A 233 0.36 2.81 12.75
N SER A 234 1.33 3.68 12.47
CA SER A 234 1.05 5.01 11.93
C SER A 234 0.80 4.95 10.43
N MET A 235 -0.30 5.55 9.97
CA MET A 235 -0.59 5.71 8.55
C MET A 235 -0.13 7.06 7.99
N THR A 236 0.07 8.05 8.87
CA THR A 236 0.39 9.44 8.51
C THR A 236 1.15 10.11 9.65
N ASP A 237 1.99 11.09 9.32
CA ASP A 237 2.58 11.96 10.34
C ASP A 237 1.50 12.86 10.96
N GLU A 238 1.09 12.55 12.19
CA GLU A 238 0.09 13.32 12.93
C GLU A 238 0.61 14.73 13.27
N ALA A 239 1.92 14.92 13.44
CA ALA A 239 2.51 16.22 13.73
C ALA A 239 2.54 17.15 12.52
N ALA A 240 2.38 16.61 11.31
CA ALA A 240 2.31 17.39 10.09
C ALA A 240 0.97 18.13 9.92
N PHE A 241 -0.07 17.81 10.70
CA PHE A 241 -1.41 18.35 10.54
C PHE A 241 -1.92 19.03 11.82
N GLU A 242 -2.16 20.34 11.74
CA GLU A 242 -2.74 21.17 12.76
C GLU A 242 -4.13 21.67 12.29
N VAL A 243 -5.18 21.18 12.95
CA VAL A 243 -6.57 21.60 12.70
C VAL A 243 -6.72 23.10 12.98
N GLY A 244 -7.32 23.83 12.04
CA GLY A 244 -7.45 25.28 12.05
C GLY A 244 -6.27 26.02 11.42
N ARG A 245 -5.14 25.36 11.13
CA ARG A 245 -3.98 25.98 10.48
C ARG A 245 -3.74 25.45 9.08
N ASN A 246 -3.53 24.14 8.93
CA ASN A 246 -3.23 23.51 7.64
C ASN A 246 -4.25 22.42 7.25
N VAL A 247 -5.19 22.11 8.14
CA VAL A 247 -6.41 21.34 7.90
C VAL A 247 -7.57 22.13 8.49
N ALA A 248 -8.77 22.11 7.88
CA ALA A 248 -9.94 22.86 8.38
C ALA A 248 -9.67 24.37 8.52
N SER A 249 -8.92 24.94 7.57
CA SER A 249 -8.46 26.33 7.63
C SER A 249 -9.38 27.32 6.92
N THR A 250 -10.55 26.90 6.43
CA THR A 250 -11.50 27.82 5.81
C THR A 250 -12.06 28.78 6.87
N PRO A 251 -11.96 30.11 6.68
CA PRO A 251 -12.38 31.07 7.70
C PRO A 251 -13.86 30.94 8.04
N GLY A 252 -14.17 30.78 9.32
CA GLY A 252 -15.54 30.67 9.83
C GLY A 252 -15.62 31.01 11.31
N LYS A 253 -16.83 31.13 11.83
CA LYS A 253 -17.10 31.42 13.24
C LYS A 253 -18.20 30.52 13.79
N VAL A 254 -18.05 30.10 15.04
CA VAL A 254 -19.14 29.42 15.76
C VAL A 254 -20.22 30.45 16.06
N VAL A 255 -21.43 30.22 15.56
CA VAL A 255 -22.60 31.10 15.71
C VAL A 255 -23.65 30.53 16.67
N PHE A 256 -23.58 29.24 16.97
CA PHE A 256 -24.45 28.57 17.94
C PHE A 256 -23.69 27.40 18.59
N ARG A 257 -23.99 27.10 19.85
CA ARG A 257 -23.42 25.97 20.58
C ARG A 257 -24.46 25.40 21.54
N ASN A 258 -24.56 24.08 21.59
CA ASN A 258 -25.28 23.36 22.63
C ASN A 258 -24.46 22.16 23.13
N ARG A 259 -25.10 21.24 23.87
CA ARG A 259 -24.45 20.06 24.44
C ARG A 259 -24.04 18.99 23.42
N LEU A 260 -24.58 19.03 22.19
CA LEU A 260 -24.32 18.03 21.15
C LEU A 260 -23.43 18.54 20.01
N PHE A 261 -23.50 19.84 19.69
CA PHE A 261 -22.79 20.39 18.55
C PHE A 261 -22.49 21.89 18.65
N GLU A 262 -21.58 22.33 17.77
CA GLU A 262 -21.34 23.71 17.42
C GLU A 262 -21.77 23.97 15.98
N LEU A 263 -22.54 25.04 15.74
CA LEU A 263 -22.87 25.49 14.39
C LEU A 263 -21.82 26.50 13.93
N ILE A 264 -21.12 26.17 12.85
CA ILE A 264 -20.12 27.05 12.25
C ILE A 264 -20.76 27.74 11.05
N MET A 265 -20.70 29.06 11.01
CA MET A 265 -20.99 29.85 9.81
C MET A 265 -19.66 30.25 9.16
N TYR A 266 -19.47 29.86 7.90
CA TYR A 266 -18.27 30.20 7.16
C TYR A 266 -18.35 31.62 6.58
N GLN A 267 -17.21 32.29 6.52
CA GLN A 267 -17.10 33.64 6.00
C GLN A 267 -17.26 33.63 4.47
N PRO A 268 -18.19 34.41 3.89
CA PRO A 268 -18.33 34.52 2.44
C PRO A 268 -17.03 34.98 1.77
N SER A 269 -16.64 34.33 0.67
CA SER A 269 -15.48 34.73 -0.16
C SER A 269 -15.87 35.52 -1.41
N THR A 270 -17.15 35.88 -1.53
CA THR A 270 -17.73 36.65 -2.65
C THR A 270 -18.51 37.87 -2.14
N GLU A 271 -18.67 38.90 -2.98
CA GLU A 271 -19.42 40.12 -2.61
C GLU A 271 -20.93 39.87 -2.46
N LYS A 272 -21.48 38.94 -3.24
CA LYS A 272 -22.90 38.58 -3.25
C LYS A 272 -23.03 37.08 -3.07
N VAL A 273 -23.98 36.70 -2.23
CA VAL A 273 -24.32 35.31 -1.96
C VAL A 273 -25.74 34.97 -2.38
N HIS A 274 -25.99 33.69 -2.63
CA HIS A 274 -27.33 33.16 -2.87
C HIS A 274 -28.24 33.39 -1.66
N LYS A 275 -29.53 33.65 -1.92
CA LYS A 275 -30.53 33.94 -0.88
C LYS A 275 -30.78 32.75 0.07
N VAL A 276 -30.71 31.52 -0.45
CA VAL A 276 -30.96 30.30 0.32
C VAL A 276 -29.63 29.75 0.83
N PRO A 277 -29.43 29.64 2.15
CA PRO A 277 -28.21 29.08 2.71
C PRO A 277 -28.16 27.56 2.55
N ILE A 278 -26.97 27.01 2.69
CA ILE A 278 -26.74 25.56 2.73
C ILE A 278 -26.35 25.18 4.15
N LEU A 279 -26.94 24.09 4.66
CA LEU A 279 -26.58 23.47 5.93
C LEU A 279 -25.97 22.09 5.66
N PHE A 280 -24.72 21.89 6.08
CA PHE A 280 -24.11 20.56 6.10
C PHE A 280 -24.29 19.89 7.45
N VAL A 281 -24.79 18.66 7.39
CA VAL A 281 -24.91 17.74 8.52
C VAL A 281 -23.95 16.58 8.26
N PRO A 282 -22.68 16.68 8.70
CA PRO A 282 -21.69 15.63 8.48
C PRO A 282 -21.98 14.39 9.35
N PRO A 283 -21.39 13.21 9.01
CA PRO A 283 -21.48 12.04 9.87
C PRO A 283 -20.80 12.30 11.23
N TRP A 284 -21.26 11.62 12.28
CA TRP A 284 -20.67 11.74 13.63
C TRP A 284 -19.53 10.74 13.92
N ILE A 285 -19.32 9.75 13.05
CA ILE A 285 -18.24 8.76 13.21
C ILE A 285 -16.88 9.40 12.96
N ASN A 286 -16.81 10.35 12.03
CA ASN A 286 -15.61 11.13 11.71
C ASN A 286 -15.88 12.61 11.98
N LYS A 287 -14.82 13.41 12.09
CA LYS A 287 -14.95 14.85 12.29
C LYS A 287 -15.36 15.57 11.00
N PHE A 288 -16.04 16.70 11.15
CA PHE A 288 -16.60 17.48 10.04
C PHE A 288 -15.56 17.94 9.02
N TYR A 289 -14.29 18.12 9.44
CA TYR A 289 -13.21 18.61 8.59
C TYR A 289 -12.80 17.65 7.47
N VAL A 290 -13.40 16.45 7.38
CA VAL A 290 -13.32 15.64 6.15
C VAL A 290 -13.87 16.40 4.93
N LEU A 291 -14.78 17.35 5.14
CA LEU A 291 -15.31 18.24 4.12
C LEU A 291 -14.44 19.49 3.90
N ASP A 292 -13.45 19.71 4.75
CA ASP A 292 -12.59 20.91 4.78
C ASP A 292 -11.17 20.53 5.13
N LEU A 293 -10.54 19.74 4.25
CA LEU A 293 -9.17 19.27 4.45
C LEU A 293 -8.18 20.40 4.17
N LYS A 294 -7.57 20.42 2.98
CA LYS A 294 -6.71 21.51 2.51
C LYS A 294 -7.49 22.43 1.57
N PRO A 295 -7.03 23.68 1.34
CA PRO A 295 -7.71 24.59 0.43
C PRO A 295 -7.98 24.02 -0.97
N GLU A 296 -7.10 23.16 -1.49
CA GLU A 296 -7.21 22.57 -2.83
C GLU A 296 -8.26 21.45 -2.92
N ASN A 297 -8.63 20.84 -1.79
CA ASN A 297 -9.58 19.73 -1.72
C ASN A 297 -10.68 19.94 -0.65
N SER A 298 -10.95 21.20 -0.31
CA SER A 298 -12.02 21.58 0.62
C SER A 298 -13.33 21.81 -0.13
N LEU A 299 -14.33 20.97 0.17
CA LEU A 299 -15.69 21.15 -0.31
C LEU A 299 -16.32 22.41 0.31
N ILE A 300 -16.06 22.65 1.60
CA ILE A 300 -16.54 23.84 2.32
C ILE A 300 -16.05 25.12 1.63
N LYS A 301 -14.73 25.21 1.37
CA LYS A 301 -14.14 26.35 0.67
C LYS A 301 -14.77 26.53 -0.70
N TRP A 302 -14.88 25.45 -1.47
CA TRP A 302 -15.48 25.49 -2.80
C TRP A 302 -16.92 26.03 -2.78
N VAL A 303 -17.77 25.56 -1.86
CA VAL A 303 -19.16 26.03 -1.72
C VAL A 303 -19.24 27.51 -1.39
N VAL A 304 -18.39 27.98 -0.48
CA VAL A 304 -18.30 29.40 -0.10
C VAL A 304 -17.82 30.25 -1.27
N ASP A 305 -16.85 29.75 -2.05
CA ASP A 305 -16.35 30.38 -3.29
C ASP A 305 -17.40 30.42 -4.41
N GLN A 306 -18.36 29.49 -4.43
CA GLN A 306 -19.53 29.55 -5.33
C GLN A 306 -20.57 30.60 -4.90
N GLY A 307 -20.35 31.30 -3.78
CA GLY A 307 -21.26 32.32 -3.29
C GLY A 307 -22.44 31.78 -2.49
N HIS A 308 -22.30 30.64 -1.83
CA HIS A 308 -23.32 30.18 -0.87
C HIS A 308 -22.95 30.62 0.56
N THR A 309 -23.96 31.04 1.32
CA THR A 309 -23.85 31.09 2.78
C THR A 309 -23.90 29.67 3.31
N LEU A 310 -22.79 29.22 3.92
CA LEU A 310 -22.65 27.85 4.39
C LEU A 310 -22.62 27.78 5.92
N PHE A 311 -23.45 26.90 6.46
CA PHE A 311 -23.46 26.49 7.85
C PHE A 311 -23.06 25.02 7.95
N VAL A 312 -22.29 24.66 8.96
CA VAL A 312 -21.87 23.27 9.20
C VAL A 312 -22.04 22.90 10.67
N ILE A 313 -22.64 21.75 10.92
CA ILE A 313 -22.74 21.15 12.25
C ILE A 313 -21.40 20.45 12.58
N SER A 314 -20.74 20.91 13.63
CA SER A 314 -19.57 20.26 14.22
C SER A 314 -19.99 19.48 15.47
N TRP A 315 -20.07 18.15 15.35
CA TRP A 315 -20.43 17.27 16.47
C TRP A 315 -19.34 17.21 17.55
N ILE A 316 -19.78 17.27 18.80
CA ILE A 316 -18.91 17.08 19.97
C ILE A 316 -18.46 15.60 20.02
N ASN A 317 -17.22 15.36 20.46
CA ASN A 317 -16.79 14.01 20.79
C ASN A 317 -17.46 13.58 22.09
N PRO A 318 -18.26 12.51 22.11
CA PRO A 318 -18.98 12.11 23.30
C PRO A 318 -18.01 11.74 24.43
N ASP A 319 -18.32 12.21 25.63
CA ASP A 319 -17.70 11.80 26.88
C ASP A 319 -18.76 11.14 27.80
N ASP A 320 -18.38 10.83 29.03
CA ASP A 320 -19.26 10.19 30.02
C ASP A 320 -20.55 10.98 30.29
N SER A 321 -20.57 12.31 30.05
CA SER A 321 -21.76 13.14 30.23
C SER A 321 -22.83 12.90 29.16
N LEU A 322 -22.45 12.30 28.02
CA LEU A 322 -23.33 12.02 26.89
C LEU A 322 -23.74 10.53 26.80
N LYS A 323 -23.45 9.72 27.82
CA LYS A 323 -23.71 8.26 27.82
C LYS A 323 -25.19 7.88 27.61
N ASP A 324 -26.11 8.72 28.09
CA ASP A 324 -27.56 8.45 28.06
C ASP A 324 -28.22 9.09 26.82
N VAL A 325 -27.43 9.67 25.90
CA VAL A 325 -27.94 10.30 24.69
C VAL A 325 -28.34 9.25 23.66
N SER A 326 -29.60 9.32 23.24
CA SER A 326 -30.16 8.45 22.23
C SER A 326 -30.09 9.08 20.84
N PHE A 327 -30.34 8.26 19.81
CA PHE A 327 -30.49 8.75 18.43
C PHE A 327 -31.59 9.82 18.30
N ALA A 328 -32.68 9.70 19.09
CA ALA A 328 -33.77 10.67 19.07
C ALA A 328 -33.31 12.05 19.57
N ASP A 329 -32.39 12.09 20.53
CA ASP A 329 -31.82 13.34 21.04
C ASP A 329 -30.96 14.03 19.98
N TYR A 330 -30.18 13.28 19.20
CA TYR A 330 -29.43 13.85 18.05
C TYR A 330 -30.34 14.43 16.97
N MET A 331 -31.54 13.85 16.75
CA MET A 331 -32.50 14.43 15.82
C MET A 331 -33.11 15.71 16.36
N ARG A 332 -33.58 15.70 17.62
CA ARG A 332 -34.30 16.82 18.24
C ARG A 332 -33.39 18.00 18.58
N ASP A 333 -32.26 17.71 19.22
CA ASP A 333 -31.32 18.70 19.74
C ASP A 333 -30.15 18.95 18.77
N GLY A 334 -30.13 18.30 17.61
CA GLY A 334 -29.11 18.47 16.57
C GLY A 334 -29.69 19.04 15.28
N VAL A 335 -30.36 18.18 14.50
CA VAL A 335 -30.72 18.49 13.10
C VAL A 335 -32.02 19.32 12.98
N LEU A 336 -32.99 19.11 13.87
CA LEU A 336 -34.33 19.70 13.78
C LEU A 336 -34.51 20.97 14.63
N VAL A 337 -33.41 21.54 15.16
CA VAL A 337 -33.40 22.68 16.09
C VAL A 337 -33.86 23.97 15.42
#